data_AF-A0A9C9F8T1-F1
#
_entry.id   AF-A0A9C9F8T1-F1
#
_cell.length_a   1.000
_cell.length_b   1.000
_cell.length_c   1.000
_cell.angle_alpha   90.00
_cell.angle_beta   90.00
_cell.angle_gamma   90.00
#
_symmetry.space_group_name_H-M   'P 1'
#
loop_
_entity.id
_entity.type
_entity.pdbx_description
1 polymer ?
#
loop_
_entity_poly.entity_id
_entity_poly.type
_entity_poly.pdbx_seq_one_letter_code
_entity_poly.pdbx_strand_id
1 'polypeptide(L)'
;MRYSMLSGYIAAKSFIEDSDYDVLWQRELRPMLETSLINRYLFERIGHTGYRYMIKCFGKGDPAKILKKHYNPSFLKNILLPLAKRRYESRVQDLSCSREDCTCVWCRCGTKKVCP
;
A
#
# COMPACT_ATOMS: atom_id res chain seq x y z
N MET A 1 2.33 8.36 8.30
CA MET A 1 3.52 8.80 9.08
C MET A 1 4.49 7.66 9.35
N ARG A 2 4.10 6.55 10.02
CA ARG A 2 5.00 5.42 10.30
C ARG A 2 5.78 4.89 9.08
N TYR A 3 5.12 4.72 7.93
CA TYR A 3 5.79 4.22 6.72
C TYR A 3 6.83 5.20 6.15
N SER A 4 6.59 6.50 6.23
CA SER A 4 7.54 7.53 5.79
C SER A 4 8.81 7.53 6.66
N MET A 5 8.64 7.38 7.98
CA MET A 5 9.76 7.24 8.90
C MET A 5 10.53 5.93 8.64
N LEU A 6 9.81 4.82 8.45
CA LEU A 6 10.43 3.52 8.17
C LEU A 6 11.19 3.51 6.83
N SER A 7 10.63 4.11 5.78
CA SER A 7 11.32 4.22 4.49
C SER A 7 12.57 5.10 4.58
N GLY A 8 12.51 6.19 5.36
CA GLY A 8 13.67 7.04 5.63
C GLY A 8 14.75 6.31 6.42
N TYR A 9 14.35 5.54 7.45
CA TYR A 9 15.27 4.69 8.20
C TYR A 9 15.95 3.64 7.30
N ILE A 10 15.19 2.95 6.45
CA ILE A 10 15.74 1.96 5.51
C ILE A 10 16.70 2.61 4.52
N ALA A 11 16.40 3.82 4.04
CA ALA A 11 17.28 4.57 3.14
C ALA A 11 18.60 4.98 3.81
N ALA A 12 18.54 5.44 5.06
CA ALA A 12 19.74 5.75 5.82
C ALA A 12 20.57 4.48 6.09
N LYS A 13 19.91 3.37 6.42
CA LYS A 13 20.54 2.08 6.67
C LYS A 13 21.23 1.53 5.42
N SER A 14 20.58 1.57 4.26
CA SER A 14 21.16 1.12 2.99
C SER A 14 22.44 1.88 2.66
N PHE A 15 22.46 3.19 2.96
CA PHE A 15 23.63 4.03 2.75
C PHE A 15 24.78 3.73 3.73
N ILE A 16 24.50 3.55 5.01
CA ILE A 16 25.53 3.31 6.05
C ILE A 16 26.13 1.90 5.92
N GLU A 17 25.31 0.90 5.62
CA GLU A 17 25.71 -0.51 5.56
C GLU A 17 26.13 -0.96 4.15
N ASP A 18 26.19 -0.04 3.17
CA ASP A 18 26.44 -0.33 1.74
C ASP A 18 25.58 -1.51 1.20
N SER A 19 24.30 -1.49 1.57
CA SER A 19 23.35 -2.54 1.23
C SER A 19 22.29 -2.06 0.26
N ASP A 20 21.70 -2.99 -0.49
CA ASP A 20 20.70 -2.65 -1.51
C ASP A 20 19.37 -2.21 -0.86
N TYR A 21 19.01 -0.94 -1.09
CA TYR A 21 17.73 -0.38 -0.66
C TYR A 21 16.54 -1.19 -1.18
N ASP A 22 16.60 -1.66 -2.43
CA ASP A 22 15.52 -2.38 -3.08
C ASP A 22 15.22 -3.70 -2.39
N VAL A 23 16.26 -4.41 -1.96
CA VAL A 23 16.11 -5.64 -1.19
C VAL A 23 15.50 -5.35 0.19
N LEU A 24 15.96 -4.29 0.86
CA LEU A 24 15.51 -3.94 2.20
C LEU A 24 14.05 -3.50 2.25
N TRP A 25 13.61 -2.58 1.38
CA TRP A 25 12.22 -2.13 1.40
C TRP A 25 11.27 -3.25 0.96
N GLN A 26 11.67 -4.11 0.02
CA GLN A 26 10.87 -5.27 -0.37
C GLN A 26 10.71 -6.28 0.77
N ARG A 27 11.69 -6.38 1.66
CA ARG A 27 11.59 -7.24 2.83
C ARG A 27 10.72 -6.63 3.92
N GLU A 28 10.90 -5.34 4.23
CA GLU A 28 10.33 -4.73 5.43
C GLU A 28 9.02 -3.97 5.18
N LEU A 29 8.91 -3.24 4.06
CA LEU A 29 7.76 -2.37 3.76
C LEU A 29 6.72 -3.06 2.89
N ARG A 30 7.16 -3.80 1.86
CA ARG A 30 6.27 -4.40 0.86
C ARG A 30 5.14 -5.26 1.47
N PRO A 31 5.36 -6.14 2.48
CA PRO A 31 4.26 -6.93 3.04
C PRO A 31 3.14 -6.06 3.64
N MET A 32 3.50 -4.92 4.24
CA MET A 32 2.55 -3.98 4.83
C MET A 32 1.80 -3.18 3.75
N LEU A 33 2.49 -2.80 2.67
CA LEU A 33 1.90 -2.12 1.52
C LEU A 33 0.92 -3.04 0.78
N GLU A 34 1.30 -4.28 0.52
CA GLU A 34 0.44 -5.29 -0.12
C GLU A 34 -0.80 -5.59 0.73
N THR A 35 -0.63 -5.71 2.06
CA THR A 35 -1.76 -5.85 2.98
C THR A 35 -2.72 -4.67 2.93
N SER A 36 -2.17 -3.44 2.88
CA SER A 36 -2.96 -2.21 2.77
C SER A 36 -3.74 -2.15 1.45
N LEU A 37 -3.13 -2.61 0.35
CA LEU A 37 -3.76 -2.70 -0.96
C LEU A 37 -4.95 -3.67 -0.95
N ILE A 38 -4.78 -4.85 -0.36
CA ILE A 38 -5.85 -5.85 -0.25
C ILE A 38 -6.99 -5.34 0.62
N ASN A 39 -6.67 -4.71 1.76
CA ASN A 39 -7.68 -4.10 2.62
C ASN A 39 -8.49 -3.08 1.82
N ARG A 40 -7.84 -2.18 1.08
CA ARG A 40 -8.53 -1.21 0.21
C ARG A 40 -9.44 -1.89 -0.79
N TYR A 41 -8.94 -2.91 -1.50
CA TYR A 41 -9.74 -3.67 -2.46
C TYR A 41 -11.00 -4.30 -1.83
N LEU A 42 -10.87 -4.89 -0.64
CA LEU A 42 -12.02 -5.47 0.08
C LEU A 42 -13.02 -4.39 0.48
N PHE A 43 -12.55 -3.27 1.04
CA PHE A 43 -13.42 -2.17 1.45
C PHE A 43 -14.18 -1.54 0.30
N GLU A 44 -13.51 -1.32 -0.83
CA GLU A 44 -14.15 -0.79 -2.04
C GLU A 44 -15.21 -1.76 -2.57
N ARG A 45 -15.01 -3.08 -2.43
CA ARG A 45 -15.95 -4.09 -2.91
C ARG A 45 -17.16 -4.30 -2.01
N ILE A 46 -16.99 -4.26 -0.69
CA ILE A 46 -18.10 -4.49 0.26
C ILE A 46 -18.97 -3.22 0.40
N GLY A 47 -18.40 -2.04 0.12
CA GLY A 47 -19.14 -0.78 0.12
C GLY A 47 -19.73 -0.43 1.50
N HIS A 48 -20.76 0.42 1.51
CA HIS A 48 -21.31 1.01 2.74
C HIS A 48 -21.81 -0.01 3.76
N THR A 49 -22.35 -1.15 3.31
CA THR A 49 -22.84 -2.20 4.20
C THR A 49 -21.70 -2.85 4.98
N GLY A 50 -20.57 -3.09 4.32
CA GLY A 50 -19.36 -3.62 4.96
C GLY A 50 -18.79 -2.68 6.01
N TYR A 51 -18.74 -1.39 5.69
CA TYR A 51 -18.29 -0.37 6.65
C TYR A 51 -19.17 -0.35 7.90
N ARG A 52 -20.51 -0.37 7.75
CA ARG A 52 -21.42 -0.42 8.92
C ARG A 52 -21.21 -1.68 9.75
N TYR A 53 -21.04 -2.84 9.11
CA TYR A 53 -20.77 -4.09 9.81
C TYR A 53 -19.44 -4.00 10.60
N MET A 54 -18.38 -3.50 9.98
CA MET A 54 -17.09 -3.37 10.63
C MET A 54 -17.10 -2.39 11.80
N ILE A 55 -17.79 -1.25 11.68
CA ILE A 55 -17.97 -0.32 12.80
C ILE A 55 -18.67 -1.03 13.98
N LYS A 56 -19.70 -1.83 13.71
CA LYS A 56 -20.36 -2.64 14.74
C LYS A 56 -19.41 -3.68 15.36
N CYS A 57 -18.53 -4.30 14.57
CA CYS A 57 -17.52 -5.22 15.09
C CYS A 57 -16.51 -4.50 15.99
N PHE A 58 -16.06 -3.31 15.59
CA PHE A 58 -15.14 -2.50 16.38
C PHE A 58 -15.75 -2.04 17.71
N GLY A 59 -17.05 -1.75 17.74
CA GLY A 59 -17.76 -1.35 18.96
C GLY A 59 -17.94 -2.47 20.00
N LYS A 60 -17.69 -3.74 19.64
CA LYS A 60 -17.88 -4.90 20.53
C LYS A 60 -16.62 -5.34 21.29
N GLY A 61 -15.47 -4.70 21.04
CA GLY A 61 -14.20 -5.09 21.66
C GLY A 61 -13.16 -4.00 21.55
N ASP A 62 -11.89 -4.34 21.77
CA ASP A 62 -10.78 -3.40 21.61
C ASP A 62 -10.50 -3.16 20.11
N PRO A 63 -10.84 -1.96 19.59
CA PRO A 63 -10.67 -1.68 18.17
C PRO A 63 -9.19 -1.75 17.76
N ALA A 64 -8.25 -1.36 18.62
CA ALA A 64 -6.84 -1.36 18.30
C ALA A 64 -6.32 -2.78 18.04
N LYS A 65 -6.75 -3.78 18.83
CA LYS A 65 -6.40 -5.19 18.61
C LYS A 65 -7.00 -5.73 17.31
N ILE A 66 -8.25 -5.41 17.03
CA ILE A 66 -8.95 -5.85 15.81
C ILE A 66 -8.24 -5.25 14.58
N LEU A 67 -8.02 -3.94 14.57
CA LEU A 67 -7.29 -3.24 13.51
C LEU A 67 -5.87 -3.79 13.33
N LYS A 68 -5.12 -4.01 14.42
CA LYS A 68 -3.78 -4.60 14.34
C LYS A 68 -3.79 -5.97 13.63
N LYS A 69 -4.76 -6.84 13.95
CA LYS A 69 -4.93 -8.14 13.27
C LYS A 69 -5.27 -7.97 11.78
N HIS A 70 -6.13 -7.02 11.44
CA HIS A 70 -6.50 -6.76 10.04
C HIS A 70 -5.41 -6.06 9.22
N TYR A 71 -4.50 -5.32 9.83
CA TYR A 71 -3.42 -4.62 9.12
C TYR A 71 -2.10 -5.39 9.09
N ASN A 72 -2.00 -6.53 9.80
CA ASN A 72 -0.85 -7.43 9.68
C ASN A 72 -0.94 -8.32 8.43
N PRO A 73 0.20 -8.65 7.79
CA PRO A 73 0.27 -9.62 6.70
C PRO A 73 -0.29 -10.98 7.14
N SER A 74 -0.96 -11.68 6.24
CA SER A 74 -1.53 -13.00 6.50
C SER A 74 -1.57 -13.82 5.21
N PHE A 75 -1.37 -15.13 5.29
CA PHE A 75 -1.35 -16.02 4.11
C PHE A 75 -2.59 -15.89 3.22
N LEU A 76 -3.78 -15.82 3.81
CA LEU A 76 -5.04 -15.65 3.07
C LEU A 76 -5.09 -14.34 2.27
N LYS A 77 -4.45 -13.28 2.77
CA LYS A 77 -4.38 -11.99 2.07
C LYS A 77 -3.47 -12.10 0.86
N ASN A 78 -2.37 -12.84 0.94
CA ASN A 78 -1.47 -13.05 -0.20
C ASN A 78 -2.18 -13.75 -1.38
N ILE A 79 -3.18 -14.60 -1.12
CA ILE A 79 -4.01 -15.20 -2.18
C ILE A 79 -4.89 -14.16 -2.88
N LEU A 80 -5.39 -13.17 -2.14
CA LEU A 80 -6.21 -12.07 -2.68
C LEU A 80 -5.36 -10.98 -3.36
N LEU A 81 -4.05 -10.94 -3.10
CA LEU A 81 -3.13 -9.96 -3.66
C LEU A 81 -3.17 -9.85 -5.19
N PRO A 82 -3.08 -10.93 -5.99
CA PRO A 82 -3.12 -10.82 -7.46
C PRO A 82 -4.42 -10.18 -7.96
N LEU A 83 -5.55 -10.46 -7.31
CA LEU A 83 -6.83 -9.84 -7.65
C LEU A 83 -6.84 -8.35 -7.31
N ALA A 84 -6.31 -8.00 -6.13
CA ALA A 84 -6.18 -6.61 -5.71
C ALA A 84 -5.27 -5.81 -6.65
N LYS A 85 -4.11 -6.36 -7.03
CA LYS A 85 -3.15 -5.73 -7.97
C LYS A 85 -3.76 -5.53 -9.36
N ARG A 86 -4.46 -6.53 -9.90
CA ARG A 86 -5.10 -6.44 -11.21
C ARG A 86 -6.16 -5.33 -11.27
N ARG A 87 -6.84 -5.07 -10.16
CA ARG A 87 -7.90 -4.04 -10.09
C ARG A 87 -7.39 -2.68 -9.61
N TYR A 88 -6.19 -2.63 -9.05
CA TYR A 88 -5.63 -1.40 -8.54
C TYR A 88 -5.34 -0.43 -9.68
N GLU A 89 -5.92 0.76 -9.59
CA GLU A 89 -5.54 1.88 -10.43
C GLU A 89 -5.10 3.02 -9.51
N SER A 90 -3.84 3.44 -9.64
CA SER A 90 -3.42 4.65 -8.90
C SER A 90 -4.23 5.84 -9.40
N ARG A 91 -4.78 6.60 -8.46
CA ARG A 91 -5.56 7.83 -8.70
C ARG A 91 -4.71 9.09 -8.53
N VAL A 92 -3.44 8.94 -8.16
CA VAL A 92 -2.50 10.05 -7.98
C VAL A 92 -2.11 10.55 -9.36
N GLN A 93 -2.35 11.82 -9.62
CA GLN A 93 -1.95 12.51 -10.84
C GLN A 93 -0.82 13.48 -10.49
N ASP A 94 0.20 13.52 -11.34
CA ASP A 94 1.25 14.54 -11.23
C ASP A 94 0.74 15.82 -11.89
N LEU A 95 0.30 16.77 -11.05
CA LEU A 95 -0.23 18.07 -11.49
C LEU A 95 0.83 18.89 -12.25
N SER A 96 2.10 18.54 -12.11
CA SER A 96 3.24 19.23 -12.71
C SER A 96 3.70 18.62 -14.05
N CYS A 97 3.03 17.60 -14.64
CA CYS A 97 3.42 17.04 -15.96
C CYS A 97 3.21 18.10 -17.06
N SER A 98 4.31 18.68 -17.53
CA SER A 98 4.36 19.59 -18.69
C SER A 98 4.37 18.84 -20.04
N ARG A 99 4.44 17.50 -20.05
CA ARG A 99 4.51 16.59 -21.22
C ARG A 99 5.70 16.77 -22.17
N GLU A 100 6.31 17.94 -22.22
CA GLU A 100 7.44 18.28 -23.11
C GLU A 100 8.75 17.69 -22.57
N ASP A 101 9.02 17.82 -21.26
CA ASP A 101 10.20 17.24 -20.57
C ASP A 101 9.77 16.51 -19.28
N CYS A 102 9.17 15.32 -19.36
CA CYS A 102 8.57 14.66 -18.18
C CYS A 102 9.64 14.22 -17.14
N THR A 103 9.78 14.98 -16.04
CA THR A 103 10.59 14.63 -14.84
C THR A 103 9.74 14.17 -13.65
N CYS A 104 8.45 14.05 -13.87
CA CYS A 104 7.45 13.71 -12.88
C CYS A 104 7.69 12.35 -12.23
N VAL A 105 7.65 12.32 -10.90
CA VAL A 105 7.84 11.12 -10.08
C VAL A 105 6.69 10.11 -10.30
N TRP A 106 5.49 10.61 -10.62
CA TRP A 106 4.27 9.81 -10.79
C TRP A 106 3.73 9.83 -12.23
N CYS A 107 4.54 10.26 -13.21
CA CYS A 107 4.10 10.44 -14.59
C CYS A 107 3.83 9.13 -15.33
N ARG A 108 2.66 9.12 -15.98
CA ARG A 108 2.21 8.06 -16.89
C ARG A 108 2.15 8.54 -18.33
N CYS A 109 2.78 9.68 -18.62
CA CYS A 109 2.68 10.39 -19.90
C CYS A 109 3.21 9.52 -21.11
N GLY A 110 3.71 8.28 -20.88
CA GLY A 110 4.07 7.29 -21.91
C GLY A 110 3.77 5.79 -21.67
N THR A 111 3.03 5.36 -20.63
CA THR A 111 2.77 3.91 -20.42
C THR A 111 1.31 3.56 -20.09
N LYS A 112 0.74 2.58 -20.80
CA LYS A 112 -0.50 1.87 -20.41
C LYS A 112 -0.29 0.85 -19.28
N LYS A 113 0.80 0.93 -18.52
CA LYS A 113 1.12 -0.07 -17.48
C LYS A 113 0.69 0.43 -16.11
N VAL A 114 -0.17 -0.37 -15.49
CA VAL A 114 -0.54 -0.27 -14.08
C VAL A 114 0.70 -0.61 -13.24
N CYS A 115 1.03 0.22 -12.24
CA CYS A 115 2.12 -0.03 -11.30
C CYS A 115 1.94 -1.39 -10.58
N PRO A 116 3.01 -2.14 -10.29
CA PRO A 116 2.94 -3.42 -9.59
C PRO A 116 2.43 -3.32 -8.13
#